data_AF-A0A2T7HJC4-F1
#
_entry.id   AF-A0A2T7HJC4-F1
#
_cell.length_a   1.000
_cell.length_b   1.000
_cell.length_c   1.000
_cell.angle_alpha   90.00
_cell.angle_beta   90.00
_cell.angle_gamma   90.00
#
_symmetry.space_group_name_H-M   'P 1'
#
loop_
_entity.id
_entity.type
_entity.pdbx_description
1 polymer ?
#
loop_
_entity_poly.entity_id
_entity_poly.type
_entity_poly.pdbx_seq_one_letter_code
_entity_poly.pdbx_strand_id
1 'polypeptide(L)' 'MTASRSSRSLNDLDREELLGALGGARLSLVSAKRAMRPKSGLSRSVDALISEIDEFALLLTGAEDYFHLKAHGTPARKS' A
#
# COMPACT_ATOMS: atom_id res chain seq x y z
N MET A 1 3.97 34.76 -3.30
CA MET A 1 2.62 34.15 -3.35
C MET A 1 2.59 33.01 -2.34
N THR A 2 2.12 33.27 -1.12
CA THR A 2 1.93 32.24 -0.10
C THR A 2 0.63 31.50 -0.43
N ALA A 3 0.73 30.30 -0.98
CA ALA A 3 -0.44 29.46 -1.21
C ALA A 3 -1.12 29.22 0.15
N SER A 4 -2.33 29.76 0.32
CA SER A 4 -3.17 29.47 1.47
C SER A 4 -3.36 27.96 1.52
N ARG A 5 -2.71 27.29 2.48
CA ARG A 5 -2.92 25.87 2.76
C ARG A 5 -4.35 25.73 3.25
N SER A 6 -5.25 25.41 2.34
CA SER A 6 -6.60 24.97 2.68
C SER A 6 -6.47 23.75 3.57
N SER A 7 -6.73 23.92 4.87
CA SER A 7 -6.75 22.85 5.87
C SER A 7 -8.03 22.04 5.74
N ARG A 8 -8.35 21.54 4.54
CA ARG A 8 -9.42 20.57 4.37
C ARG A 8 -8.96 19.28 5.04
N SER A 9 -9.71 18.81 6.03
CA SER A 9 -9.56 17.45 6.53
C SER A 9 -9.84 16.48 5.38
N LEU A 10 -8.98 15.48 5.20
CA LEU A 10 -9.30 14.34 4.34
C LEU A 10 -10.65 13.79 4.79
N ASN A 11 -11.64 13.84 3.90
CA ASN A 11 -12.89 13.15 4.15
C ASN A 11 -12.73 11.66 3.81
N ASP A 12 -13.72 10.84 4.16
CA ASP A 12 -13.65 9.39 3.94
C ASP A 12 -13.54 9.01 2.45
N LEU A 13 -14.15 9.77 1.54
CA LEU A 13 -14.05 9.54 0.09
C LEU A 13 -12.63 9.83 -0.41
N ASP A 14 -12.02 10.93 0.03
CA ASP A 14 -10.62 11.27 -0.30
C ASP A 14 -9.67 10.17 0.19
N ARG A 15 -9.98 9.59 1.36
CA ARG A 15 -9.21 8.51 1.97
C ARG A 15 -9.33 7.21 1.18
N GLU A 16 -10.52 6.82 0.74
CA GLU A 16 -10.72 5.64 -0.10
C GLU A 16 -10.01 5.77 -1.46
N GLU A 17 -10.11 6.93 -2.12
CA GLU A 17 -9.43 7.19 -3.38
C GLU A 17 -7.90 7.09 -3.21
N LEU A 18 -7.37 7.70 -2.15
CA LEU A 18 -5.96 7.64 -1.81
C LEU A 18 -5.50 6.19 -1.55
N LEU A 19 -6.26 5.42 -0.77
CA LEU A 19 -5.94 4.02 -0.49
C LEU A 19 -5.99 3.16 -1.76
N GLY A 20 -6.91 3.44 -2.68
CA GLY A 20 -6.97 2.82 -4.00
C GLY A 20 -5.71 3.10 -4.84
N ALA A 21 -5.29 4.37 -4.90
CA ALA A 21 -4.08 4.77 -5.62
C ALA A 21 -2.81 4.13 -5.02
N LEU A 22 -2.69 4.11 -3.69
CA LEU A 22 -1.60 3.47 -2.96
C LEU A 22 -1.56 1.95 -3.23
N GLY A 23 -2.72 1.29 -3.23
CA GLY A 23 -2.83 -0.13 -3.57
C GLY A 23 -2.36 -0.44 -5.00
N GLY A 24 -2.76 0.39 -5.97
CA GLY A 24 -2.31 0.27 -7.36
C GLY A 24 -0.79 0.46 -7.52
N ALA A 25 -0.22 1.45 -6.83
CA ALA A 25 1.23 1.67 -6.81
C ALA A 25 1.97 0.47 -6.20
N ARG A 26 1.49 -0.04 -5.06
CA ARG A 26 2.05 -1.22 -4.39
C ARG A 26 2.07 -2.44 -5.29
N LEU A 27 0.95 -2.76 -5.95
CA LEU A 27 0.85 -3.90 -6.88
C LEU A 27 1.84 -3.78 -8.05
N SER A 28 2.00 -2.56 -8.58
CA SER A 28 2.95 -2.28 -9.66
C SER A 28 4.39 -2.48 -9.21
N LEU A 29 4.73 -2.01 -8.00
CA LEU A 29 6.05 -2.20 -7.38
C LEU A 29 6.36 -3.67 -7.12
N VAL A 30 5.41 -4.43 -6.56
CA VAL A 30 5.55 -5.89 -6.35
C VAL A 30 5.80 -6.61 -7.68
N SER A 31 5.06 -6.24 -8.71
CA SER A 31 5.20 -6.83 -10.06
C SER A 31 6.56 -6.48 -10.68
N ALA A 32 6.99 -5.21 -10.59
CA ALA A 32 8.28 -4.75 -11.08
C ALA A 32 9.44 -5.45 -10.36
N LYS A 33 9.36 -5.61 -9.03
CA LYS A 33 10.39 -6.28 -8.21
C LYS A 33 10.69 -7.69 -8.71
N ARG A 34 9.68 -8.43 -9.20
CA ARG A 34 9.85 -9.81 -9.71
C ARG A 34 10.83 -9.90 -10.89
N ALA A 35 10.97 -8.82 -11.66
CA ALA A 35 11.91 -8.76 -12.78
C ALA A 35 13.30 -8.24 -12.38
N MET A 36 13.51 -7.81 -11.13
CA MET A 36 14.75 -7.21 -10.67
C MET A 36 15.75 -8.25 -10.17
N ARG A 37 17.05 -7.97 -10.33
CA ARG A 37 18.10 -8.78 -9.70
C ARG A 37 17.91 -8.77 -8.18
N PRO A 38 17.80 -9.94 -7.52
CA PRO A 38 17.65 -10.00 -6.06
C PRO A 38 18.78 -9.26 -5.35
N LYS A 39 18.43 -8.60 -4.23
CA LYS A 39 19.37 -7.83 -3.39
C LYS A 39 20.11 -6.69 -4.09
N SER A 40 19.75 -6.33 -5.32
CA SER A 40 20.25 -5.12 -5.98
C SER A 40 19.79 -3.86 -5.23
N GLY A 41 20.48 -2.73 -5.45
CA GLY A 41 20.07 -1.45 -4.90
C GLY A 41 18.62 -1.12 -5.28
N LEU A 42 18.27 -1.30 -6.56
CA LEU A 42 16.91 -1.08 -7.05
C LEU A 42 15.86 -1.97 -6.37
N SER A 43 16.16 -3.27 -6.19
CA SER A 43 15.26 -4.17 -5.46
C SER A 43 15.04 -3.73 -4.01
N ARG A 44 16.08 -3.22 -3.33
CA ARG A 44 15.96 -2.71 -1.96
C ARG A 44 15.19 -1.39 -1.90
N SER A 45 15.37 -0.51 -2.88
CA SER A 45 14.60 0.73 -2.98
C SER A 45 13.11 0.46 -3.19
N VAL A 46 12.76 -0.54 -4.01
CA VAL A 46 11.37 -0.98 -4.16
C VAL A 46 10.80 -1.54 -2.87
N ASP A 47 11.59 -2.32 -2.12
CA ASP A 47 11.17 -2.83 -0.81
C ASP A 47 10.88 -1.71 0.20
N ALA A 48 11.75 -0.69 0.24
CA ALA A 48 11.52 0.48 1.08
C ALA A 48 10.23 1.21 0.70
N LEU A 49 9.99 1.46 -0.60
CA LEU A 49 8.77 2.14 -1.05
C LEU A 49 7.50 1.34 -0.73
N ILE A 50 7.52 0.02 -0.87
CA ILE A 50 6.39 -0.83 -0.47
C ILE A 50 6.13 -0.70 1.03
N SER A 51 7.20 -0.72 1.85
CA SER A 51 7.09 -0.55 3.31
C SER A 51 6.49 0.80 3.70
N GLU A 52 6.89 1.89 3.05
CA GLU A 52 6.33 3.22 3.31
C GLU A 52 4.85 3.32 2.90
N ILE A 53 4.45 2.65 1.82
CA ILE A 53 3.04 2.57 1.42
C ILE A 53 2.22 1.81 2.46
N ASP A 54 2.73 0.68 2.94
CA ASP A 54 2.05 -0.16 3.95
C ASP A 54 1.92 0.59 5.28
N GLU A 55 2.97 1.27 5.73
CA GLU A 55 2.94 2.13 6.92
C GLU A 55 1.96 3.29 6.78
N PHE A 56 1.93 3.94 5.61
CA PHE A 56 0.99 5.05 5.40
C PHE A 56 -0.46 4.56 5.41
N ALA A 57 -0.75 3.38 4.86
CA ALA A 57 -2.07 2.76 4.96
C ALA A 57 -2.41 2.38 6.41
N LEU A 58 -1.46 1.89 7.21
CA LEU A 58 -1.65 1.68 8.64
C LEU A 58 -2.05 2.98 9.34
N LEU A 59 -1.32 4.08 9.13
CA LEU A 59 -1.64 5.37 9.75
C LEU A 59 -3.02 5.90 9.34
N LEU A 60 -3.41 5.67 8.08
CA LEU A 60 -4.73 6.05 7.59
C LEU A 60 -5.85 5.13 8.10
N THR A 61 -5.58 3.87 8.44
CA THR A 61 -6.63 2.86 8.65
C THR A 61 -6.66 2.18 9.99
N GLY A 62 -5.57 2.24 10.75
CA GLY A 62 -5.37 1.44 11.95
C GLY A 62 -5.18 -0.05 11.68
N ALA A 63 -5.11 -0.48 10.41
CA ALA A 63 -4.98 -1.89 10.04
C ALA A 63 -3.57 -2.17 9.47
N GLU A 64 -2.79 -2.97 10.20
CA GLU A 64 -1.43 -3.40 9.80
C GLU A 64 -1.43 -4.27 8.54
N ASP A 65 -2.56 -4.91 8.25
CA ASP A 65 -2.74 -5.85 7.16
C ASP A 65 -3.62 -5.31 6.02
N TYR A 66 -3.81 -3.99 5.94
CA TYR A 66 -4.74 -3.37 4.98
C TYR A 66 -4.53 -3.82 3.52
N PHE A 67 -3.29 -3.90 3.06
CA PHE A 67 -2.95 -4.40 1.71
C PHE A 67 -2.55 -5.88 1.67
N HIS A 68 -2.54 -6.57 2.81
CA HIS A 68 -2.35 -8.01 2.87
C HIS A 68 -3.70 -8.67 2.59
N LEU A 69 -3.90 -9.14 1.36
CA LEU A 69 -5.05 -9.98 1.03
C LEU A 69 -5.14 -11.11 2.06
N LYS A 70 -6.26 -11.17 2.81
CA LYS A 70 -6.64 -12.39 3.51
C LYS A 70 -6.64 -13.49 2.47
N ALA A 71 -5.71 -14.44 2.58
CA ALA A 71 -5.71 -15.63 1.76
C ALA A 71 -7.13 -16.21 1.83
N HIS A 72 -7.79 -16.34 0.68
CA HIS A 72 -9.12 -16.93 0.59
C HIS A 72 -9.15 -18.20 1.42
N GLY A 73 -10.09 -18.25 2.36
CA GLY A 73 -10.10 -19.22 3.45
C GLY A 73 -9.78 -20.64 2.99
N THR A 74 -8.94 -21.30 3.77
CA THR A 74 -8.76 -22.75 3.73
C THR A 74 -10.15 -23.39 3.58
N PRO A 75 -10.44 -24.15 2.50
CA PRO A 75 -11.74 -24.79 2.37
C PRO A 75 -11.94 -25.68 3.59
N ALA A 76 -13.11 -25.55 4.24
CA ALA A 76 -13.46 -26.36 5.38
C ALA A 76 -13.23 -27.84 5.02
N ARG A 77 -12.33 -28.50 5.76
CA ARG A 77 -12.13 -29.95 5.66
C ARG A 77 -13.47 -30.59 5.98
N LYS A 78 -14.18 -31.09 4.96
CA LYS A 78 -15.36 -31.92 5.18
C LYS A 78 -14.91 -33.18 5.92
N SER A 79 -15.77 -33.55 6.88
CA SER A 79 -15.68 -34.59 7.91
C SER A 79 -14.89 -35.84 7.56
#